data_AF-A0A8C5RAV8-F1
#
_entry.id   AF-A0A8C5RAV8-F1
#
_cell.length_a   1.000
_cell.length_b   1.000
_cell.length_c   1.000
_cell.angle_alpha   90.00
_cell.angle_beta   90.00
_cell.angle_gamma   90.00
#
_symmetry.space_group_name_H-M   'P 1'
#
loop_
_entity.id
_entity.type
_entity.pdbx_description
1 polymer ?
#
loop_
_entity_poly.entity_id
_entity_poly.type
_entity_poly.pdbx_seq_one_letter_code
_entity_poly.pdbx_strand_id
1 'polypeptide(L)'
;LTAQLALLQAHAPEMFPAFMGQCQLFMAMRPEDFPDDRAWVGFVISFISGLATRWAIPLLLQNSPLLKNYQGFWQHMRQMYEDPIRGTYCRTH
;
A
#
# COMPACT_ATOMS: atom_id res chain seq x y z
N LEU A 1 16.37 8.81 -6.87
CA LEU A 1 15.86 10.20 -6.91
C LEU A 1 14.34 10.31 -7.13
N THR A 2 13.68 9.36 -7.81
CA THR A 2 12.21 9.43 -8.02
C THR A 2 11.35 8.79 -6.92
N ALA A 3 11.85 7.78 -6.20
CA ALA A 3 11.10 7.17 -5.08
C ALA A 3 11.03 8.05 -3.82
N GLN A 4 11.96 9.02 -3.70
CA GLN A 4 12.10 9.83 -2.49
C GLN A 4 11.08 10.98 -2.39
N LEU A 5 10.38 11.29 -3.50
CA LEU A 5 9.29 12.26 -3.54
C LEU A 5 7.91 11.65 -3.24
N ALA A 6 7.73 10.33 -3.39
CA ALA A 6 6.47 9.65 -3.03
C ALA A 6 6.32 9.42 -1.52
N LEU A 7 7.44 9.48 -0.77
CA LEU A 7 7.50 9.18 0.67
C LEU A 7 6.74 10.17 1.57
N LEU A 8 6.26 11.30 1.06
CA LEU A 8 5.69 12.38 1.89
C LEU A 8 4.15 12.50 1.87
N GLN A 9 3.42 11.65 1.14
CA GLN A 9 1.97 11.86 0.91
C GLN A 9 1.02 10.87 1.61
N ALA A 10 1.51 9.82 2.26
CA ALA A 10 0.65 8.74 2.79
C ALA A 10 0.02 9.02 4.17
N HIS A 11 0.14 10.23 4.72
CA HIS A 11 -0.29 10.55 6.09
C HIS A 11 -1.74 11.05 6.23
N ALA A 12 -2.48 11.23 5.12
CA ALA A 12 -3.88 11.69 5.18
C ALA A 12 -4.81 10.81 4.33
N PRO A 13 -6.00 10.42 4.85
CA PRO A 13 -6.95 9.57 4.12
C PRO A 13 -7.45 10.22 2.81
N GLU A 14 -7.46 11.55 2.73
CA GLU A 14 -7.78 12.31 1.51
C GLU A 14 -6.72 12.18 0.40
N MET A 15 -5.49 11.83 0.75
CA MET A 15 -4.39 11.62 -0.19
C MET A 15 -4.31 10.17 -0.69
N PHE A 16 -5.08 9.25 -0.09
CA PHE A 16 -5.07 7.84 -0.44
C PHE A 16 -5.42 7.59 -1.93
N PRO A 17 -6.43 8.25 -2.55
CA PRO A 17 -6.68 8.11 -3.99
C PRO A 17 -5.53 8.60 -4.87
N ALA A 18 -4.88 9.70 -4.48
CA ALA A 18 -3.75 10.25 -5.22
C ALA A 18 -2.52 9.33 -5.16
N PHE A 19 -2.21 8.81 -3.96
CA PHE A 19 -1.18 7.79 -3.77
C PHE A 19 -1.44 6.55 -4.64
N MET A 20 -2.69 6.07 -4.65
CA MET A 20 -3.07 4.92 -5.49
C MET A 20 -2.80 5.18 -6.98
N GLY A 21 -3.23 6.33 -7.50
CA GLY A 21 -3.01 6.70 -8.88
C GLY A 21 -1.52 6.78 -9.22
N GLN A 22 -0.69 7.31 -8.32
CA GLN A 22 0.76 7.38 -8.51
C GLN A 22 1.41 6.00 -8.55
N CYS A 23 1.04 5.09 -7.65
CA CYS A 23 1.54 3.72 -7.65
C CYS A 23 1.18 3.00 -8.95
N GLN A 24 -0.08 3.06 -9.37
CA GLN A 24 -0.56 2.44 -10.60
C GLN A 24 0.17 2.98 -11.83
N LEU A 25 0.33 4.30 -11.94
CA LEU A 25 1.05 4.93 -13.03
C LEU A 25 2.52 4.52 -13.06
N PHE A 26 3.19 4.50 -11.90
CA PHE A 26 4.60 4.11 -11.82
C PHE A 26 4.82 2.66 -12.27
N MET A 27 3.95 1.74 -11.86
CA MET A 27 4.02 0.33 -12.23
C MET A 27 3.69 0.13 -13.72
N ALA A 28 2.69 0.83 -14.24
CA ALA A 28 2.33 0.80 -15.67
C ALA A 28 3.47 1.29 -16.58
N MET A 29 4.32 2.20 -16.09
CA MET A 29 5.49 2.70 -16.82
C MET A 29 6.70 1.74 -16.80
N ARG A 30 6.68 0.70 -15.95
CA ARG A 30 7.77 -0.30 -15.83
C ARG A 30 7.23 -1.73 -15.71
N PRO A 31 6.52 -2.24 -16.73
CA PRO A 31 5.90 -3.56 -16.65
C PRO A 31 6.91 -4.70 -16.45
N GLU A 32 8.16 -4.52 -16.87
CA GLU A 32 9.25 -5.48 -16.68
C GLU A 32 9.68 -5.66 -15.21
N ASP A 33 9.60 -4.59 -14.40
CA ASP A 33 9.91 -4.64 -12.97
C ASP A 33 8.76 -5.22 -12.14
N PHE A 34 7.55 -5.27 -12.72
CA PHE A 34 6.31 -5.65 -12.05
C PHE A 34 5.55 -6.75 -12.79
N PRO A 35 6.14 -7.96 -12.95
CA PRO A 35 5.59 -9.02 -13.80
C PRO A 35 4.38 -9.75 -13.21
N ASP A 36 4.16 -9.66 -11.90
CA ASP A 36 3.06 -10.34 -11.20
C ASP A 36 2.48 -9.51 -10.05
N ASP A 37 1.29 -9.90 -9.58
CA ASP A 37 0.61 -9.25 -8.45
C ASP A 37 1.50 -9.12 -7.20
N ARG A 38 2.44 -10.05 -6.99
CA ARG A 38 3.31 -10.05 -5.82
C ARG A 38 4.35 -8.94 -5.87
N ALA A 39 4.89 -8.64 -7.04
CA ALA A 39 5.76 -7.48 -7.25
C ALA A 39 4.99 -6.18 -6.97
N TRP A 40 3.75 -6.08 -7.45
CA TRP A 40 2.91 -4.90 -7.23
C TRP A 40 2.58 -4.71 -5.74
N VAL A 41 2.11 -5.77 -5.08
CA VAL A 41 1.76 -5.72 -3.64
C VAL A 41 3.00 -5.43 -2.80
N GLY A 42 4.15 -6.05 -3.10
CA GLY A 42 5.41 -5.80 -2.40
C GLY A 42 5.85 -4.33 -2.50
N PHE A 43 5.72 -3.73 -3.68
CA PHE A 43 6.01 -2.31 -3.89
C PHE A 43 5.10 -1.43 -3.03
N VAL A 44 3.78 -1.65 -3.05
CA VAL A 44 2.85 -0.86 -2.23
C VAL A 44 3.13 -1.03 -0.73
N ILE A 45 3.42 -2.26 -0.27
CA ILE A 45 3.79 -2.52 1.13
C ILE A 45 5.07 -1.78 1.53
N SER A 46 6.02 -1.55 0.61
CA SER A 46 7.24 -0.79 0.91
C SER A 46 6.99 0.66 1.32
N PHE A 47 5.83 1.23 0.97
CA PHE A 47 5.39 2.57 1.37
C PHE A 47 4.58 2.57 2.67
N ILE A 48 4.20 1.40 3.19
CA ILE A 48 3.46 1.30 4.44
C ILE A 48 4.41 1.54 5.61
N SER A 49 4.14 2.61 6.35
CA SER A 49 4.91 3.03 7.51
C SER A 49 3.99 3.30 8.71
N GLY A 50 4.61 3.63 9.85
CA GLY A 50 3.88 3.95 11.08
C GLY A 50 2.97 2.82 11.54
N LEU A 51 1.79 3.16 12.04
CA LEU A 51 0.87 2.18 12.62
C LEU A 51 0.23 1.23 11.60
N ALA A 52 0.20 1.60 10.32
CA ALA A 52 -0.29 0.73 9.25
C ALA A 52 0.58 -0.53 9.06
N THR A 53 1.82 -0.50 9.53
CA THR A 53 2.69 -1.70 9.57
C THR A 53 2.09 -2.83 10.42
N ARG A 54 1.24 -2.52 11.41
CA ARG A 54 0.62 -3.51 12.31
C ARG A 54 -0.27 -4.51 11.56
N TRP A 55 -0.91 -4.08 10.47
CA TRP A 55 -1.70 -4.98 9.63
C TRP A 55 -0.91 -5.49 8.42
N ALA A 56 0.04 -4.71 7.90
CA ALA A 56 0.82 -5.10 6.71
C ALA A 56 1.92 -6.15 6.99
N ILE A 57 2.67 -6.02 8.09
CA ILE A 57 3.74 -6.97 8.44
C ILE A 57 3.21 -8.40 8.62
N PRO A 58 2.08 -8.64 9.32
CA PRO A 58 1.50 -9.98 9.42
C PRO A 58 1.21 -10.63 8.06
N LEU A 59 0.78 -9.86 7.04
CA LEU A 59 0.55 -10.39 5.69
C LEU A 59 1.85 -10.94 5.08
N LEU A 60 2.97 -10.24 5.28
CA LEU A 60 4.31 -10.67 4.84
C LEU A 60 4.76 -11.92 5.60
N LEU A 61 4.71 -11.88 6.93
CA LEU A 61 5.20 -12.97 7.79
C LEU A 61 4.44 -14.28 7.57
N GLN A 62 3.13 -14.19 7.30
CA GLN A 62 2.28 -15.36 7.08
C GLN A 62 2.22 -15.79 5.61
N ASN A 63 2.95 -15.11 4.72
CA ASN A 63 2.89 -15.31 3.28
C ASN A 63 1.42 -15.36 2.77
N SER A 64 0.64 -14.38 3.21
CA SER A 64 -0.79 -14.33 2.98
C SER A 64 -1.12 -14.48 1.48
N PRO A 65 -2.20 -15.20 1.11
CA PRO A 65 -2.65 -15.25 -0.28
C PRO A 65 -2.97 -13.87 -0.85
N LEU A 66 -3.25 -12.86 0.00
CA LEU A 66 -3.41 -11.46 -0.41
C LEU A 66 -2.15 -10.89 -1.08
N LEU A 67 -0.96 -11.41 -0.80
CA LEU A 67 0.28 -10.99 -1.45
C LEU A 67 0.34 -11.37 -2.93
N LYS A 68 -0.54 -12.27 -3.40
CA LYS A 68 -0.62 -12.72 -4.80
C LYS A 68 -1.95 -12.34 -5.46
N ASN A 69 -2.72 -11.48 -4.80
CA ASN A 69 -4.01 -11.02 -5.28
C ASN A 69 -4.06 -9.51 -5.08
N TYR A 70 -3.63 -8.79 -6.11
CA TYR A 70 -3.53 -7.33 -6.10
C TYR A 70 -4.89 -6.69 -5.81
N GLN A 71 -5.96 -7.17 -6.46
CA GLN A 71 -7.31 -6.66 -6.25
C GLN A 71 -7.79 -6.85 -4.80
N GLY A 72 -7.58 -8.05 -4.24
CA GLY A 72 -7.93 -8.35 -2.85
C GLY A 72 -7.12 -7.51 -1.86
N PHE A 73 -5.82 -7.34 -2.11
CA PHE A 73 -4.96 -6.47 -1.32
C PHE A 73 -5.46 -5.02 -1.32
N TRP A 74 -5.92 -4.48 -2.45
CA TRP A 74 -6.49 -3.13 -2.50
C TRP A 74 -7.74 -2.95 -1.67
N GLN A 75 -8.66 -3.91 -1.75
CA GLN A 75 -9.87 -3.85 -0.96
C GLN A 75 -9.53 -3.85 0.53
N HIS A 76 -8.57 -4.68 0.94
CA HIS A 76 -8.08 -4.72 2.30
C HIS A 76 -7.42 -3.39 2.72
N MET A 77 -6.55 -2.82 1.88
CA MET A 77 -5.90 -1.54 2.16
C MET A 77 -6.92 -0.42 2.32
N ARG A 78 -7.90 -0.32 1.41
CA ARG A 78 -8.98 0.67 1.50
C ARG A 78 -9.75 0.55 2.82
N GLN A 79 -10.12 -0.67 3.22
CA GLN A 79 -10.80 -0.91 4.50
C GLN A 79 -9.97 -0.44 5.70
N MET A 80 -8.64 -0.63 5.67
CA MET A 80 -7.76 -0.19 6.77
C MET A 80 -7.63 1.34 6.85
N TYR A 81 -7.84 2.06 5.74
CA TYR A 81 -7.80 3.53 5.69
C TYR A 81 -9.18 4.20 5.91
N GLU A 82 -10.28 3.56 5.48
CA GLU A 82 -11.65 4.11 5.55
C GLU A 82 -12.40 3.78 6.85
N ASP A 83 -12.07 2.68 7.53
CA ASP A 83 -12.73 2.31 8.79
C ASP A 83 -12.27 3.29 9.91
N PRO A 84 -13.17 4.04 10.58
CA PRO A 84 -12.78 5.01 11.60
C PRO A 84 -12.20 4.37 12.87
N ILE A 85 -12.49 3.10 13.16
CA ILE A 85 -11.92 2.36 14.28
C ILE A 85 -10.54 1.82 13.87
N ARG A 86 -10.41 1.26 12.68
CA ARG A 86 -9.10 0.75 12.20
C ARG A 86 -8.15 1.83 11.68
N GLY A 87 -8.70 2.93 11.21
CA GLY A 87 -8.01 4.13 10.76
C GLY A 87 -7.35 4.89 11.92
N THR A 88 -7.76 4.66 13.17
CA THR A 88 -6.97 5.10 14.34
C THR A 88 -5.60 4.41 14.40
N TYR A 89 -5.46 3.18 13.87
CA TYR A 89 -4.17 2.53 13.62
C TYR A 89 -3.46 3.01 12.36
N CYS A 90 -3.93 4.06 11.67
CA CYS A 90 -3.20 4.68 10.57
C CYS A 90 -2.97 6.18 10.81
N ARG A 91 -3.64 6.78 11.82
CA ARG A 91 -3.75 8.24 11.98
C ARG A 91 -2.93 8.84 13.13
N THR A 92 -2.33 8.04 14.02
CA THR A 92 -1.55 8.58 15.15
C THR A 92 -0.03 8.56 14.92
N HIS A 93 0.49 9.79 14.78
CA HIS A 93 1.87 10.30 14.68
C HIS A 93 2.56 10.24 13.32
#